data_AF-A0A1V6JAA8-F1
#
_entry.id   AF-A0A1V6JAA8-F1
#
_cell.length_a   1.000
_cell.length_b   1.000
_cell.length_c   1.000
_cell.angle_alpha   90.00
_cell.angle_beta   90.00
_cell.angle_gamma   90.00
#
_symmetry.space_group_name_H-M   'P 1'
#
loop_
_entity.id
_entity.type
_entity.pdbx_description
1 polymer ?
#
loop_
_entity_poly.entity_id
_entity_poly.type
_entity_poly.pdbx_seq_one_letter_code
_entity_poly.pdbx_strand_id
1 'polypeptide(L)'
;MELGFDREKNRQERLAFVREYALWVRRVPNEVWSREQADLIDAFLANAGNYALSRARYLEMQRDIAERRRPVPVDEHGCARSTETS
;
A
#
# COMPACT_ATOMS: atom_id res chain seq x y z
N MET A 1 10.99 16.72 2.50
CA MET A 1 10.84 17.88 3.40
C MET A 1 11.28 17.41 4.76
N GLU A 2 12.48 17.79 5.20
CA GLU A 2 13.03 17.35 6.48
C GLU A 2 12.26 18.01 7.62
N LEU A 3 11.42 17.21 8.25
CA LEU A 3 10.59 17.63 9.36
C LEU A 3 11.43 17.58 10.65
N GLY A 4 12.26 18.60 10.87
CA GLY A 4 12.85 18.88 12.19
C GLY A 4 11.77 19.27 13.19
N PHE A 5 11.15 18.30 13.85
CA PHE A 5 9.81 18.50 14.43
C PHE A 5 9.76 18.32 15.93
N ASP A 6 9.14 19.32 16.56
CA ASP A 6 8.48 19.23 17.85
C ASP A 6 7.57 17.98 17.86
N ARG A 7 7.99 16.98 18.64
CA ARG A 7 7.31 15.68 18.75
C ARG A 7 5.87 15.84 19.22
N GLU A 8 5.61 16.83 20.07
CA GLU A 8 4.28 17.05 20.62
C GLU A 8 3.36 17.64 19.57
N LYS A 9 3.83 18.62 18.78
CA LYS A 9 3.07 19.17 17.65
C LYS A 9 2.66 18.09 16.65
N ASN A 10 3.60 17.22 16.28
CA ASN A 10 3.33 16.07 15.40
C ASN A 10 2.27 15.11 15.97
N ARG A 11 2.33 14.83 17.28
CA ARG A 11 1.37 13.98 17.95
C ARG A 11 -0.02 14.61 17.93
N GLN A 12 -0.12 15.91 18.20
CA GLN A 12 -1.39 16.64 18.19
C GLN A 12 -2.02 16.66 16.79
N GLU A 13 -1.23 16.90 15.74
CA GLU A 13 -1.71 16.86 14.36
C GLU A 13 -2.26 15.47 13.98
N ARG A 14 -1.56 14.40 14.38
CA ARG A 14 -2.03 13.02 14.17
C ARG A 14 -3.32 12.72 14.93
N LEU A 15 -3.42 13.16 16.19
CA LEU A 15 -4.63 12.98 17.00
C LEU A 15 -5.82 13.75 16.42
N ALA A 16 -5.60 14.97 15.94
CA ALA A 16 -6.62 15.78 15.28
C ALA A 16 -7.12 15.09 14.00
N PHE A 17 -6.20 14.63 13.15
CA PHE A 17 -6.55 13.88 11.94
C PHE A 17 -7.40 12.64 12.25
N VAL A 18 -6.99 11.82 13.22
CA VAL A 18 -7.73 10.59 13.58
C VAL A 18 -9.13 10.92 14.09
N ARG A 19 -9.30 11.99 14.88
CA ARG A 19 -10.61 12.40 15.40
C ARG A 19 -11.53 12.87 14.28
N GLU A 20 -11.06 13.76 13.42
CA GLU A 20 -11.83 14.26 12.29
C GLU A 20 -12.25 13.12 11.36
N TYR A 21 -11.33 12.21 11.06
CA TYR A 21 -11.60 11.07 10.21
C TYR A 21 -12.62 10.11 10.83
N ALA A 22 -12.50 9.80 12.13
CA ALA A 22 -13.46 8.95 12.84
C ALA A 22 -14.88 9.58 12.88
N LEU A 23 -14.97 10.90 13.04
CA LEU A 23 -16.25 11.62 12.97
C LEU A 23 -16.84 11.60 11.57
N TRP A 24 -16.00 11.73 10.54
CA TRP A 24 -16.43 11.62 9.15
C TRP A 24 -16.95 10.21 8.83
N VAL A 25 -16.20 9.16 9.19
CA VAL A 25 -16.64 7.75 9.02
C VAL A 25 -17.96 7.51 9.73
N ARG A 26 -18.13 8.04 10.94
CA ARG A 26 -19.38 7.90 11.70
C ARG A 26 -20.56 8.71 11.12
N ARG A 27 -20.29 9.76 10.35
CA ARG A 27 -21.31 10.61 9.72
C ARG A 27 -21.84 10.00 8.42
N VAL A 28 -21.04 9.21 7.72
CA VAL A 28 -21.47 8.52 6.50
C VAL A 28 -22.27 7.28 6.90
N PRO A 29 -23.54 7.14 6.47
CA PRO A 29 -24.32 5.93 6.74
C PRO A 29 -23.60 4.73 6.12
N ASN A 30 -23.32 3.73 6.97
CA ASN A 30 -22.54 2.55 6.58
C ASN A 30 -23.21 1.80 5.41
N GLU A 31 -24.53 1.94 5.23
CA GLU A 31 -25.31 1.37 4.13
C GLU A 31 -24.91 1.91 2.76
N VAL A 32 -24.55 3.21 2.66
CA VAL A 32 -24.14 3.82 1.39
C VAL A 32 -22.74 3.35 1.00
N TRP A 33 -21.81 3.36 1.95
CA TRP A 33 -20.44 2.90 1.71
C TRP A 33 -20.39 1.39 1.45
N SER A 34 -21.17 0.60 2.18
CA SER A 34 -21.28 -0.85 1.96
C SER A 34 -21.87 -1.17 0.59
N ARG A 35 -22.85 -0.37 0.11
CA ARG A 35 -23.42 -0.56 -1.23
C ARG A 35 -22.43 -0.23 -2.34
N GLU A 36 -21.77 0.92 -2.27
CA GLU A 36 -20.76 1.31 -3.28
C GLU A 36 -19.57 0.34 -3.31
N GLN A 37 -19.14 -0.16 -2.14
CA GLN A 37 -18.11 -1.19 -2.06
C GLN A 37 -18.60 -2.54 -2.60
N ALA A 38 -19.85 -2.93 -2.31
CA ALA A 38 -20.45 -4.14 -2.86
C ALA A 38 -20.56 -4.07 -4.38
N ASP A 39 -21.05 -2.95 -4.94
CA ASP A 39 -21.17 -2.73 -6.38
C ASP A 39 -19.81 -2.83 -7.08
N LEU A 40 -18.74 -2.31 -6.45
CA LEU A 40 -17.38 -2.42 -6.96
C LEU A 40 -16.85 -3.86 -6.92
N ILE A 41 -17.07 -4.57 -5.81
CA ILE A 41 -16.68 -5.98 -5.67
C ILE A 41 -17.43 -6.85 -6.68
N ASP A 42 -18.72 -6.63 -6.85
CA ASP A 42 -19.56 -7.35 -7.81
C ASP A 42 -19.10 -7.08 -9.24
N ALA A 43 -18.73 -5.84 -9.58
CA ALA A 43 -18.13 -5.51 -10.87
C ALA A 43 -16.79 -6.24 -11.09
N PHE A 44 -15.94 -6.35 -10.07
CA PHE A 44 -14.69 -7.12 -10.16
C PHE A 44 -14.95 -8.62 -10.32
N LEU A 45 -15.92 -9.19 -9.61
CA LEU A 45 -16.29 -10.59 -9.72
C LEU A 45 -16.90 -10.92 -11.09
N ALA A 46 -17.80 -10.07 -11.59
CA ALA A 46 -18.36 -10.20 -12.93
C ALA A 46 -17.27 -10.12 -14.02
N ASN A 47 -16.24 -9.31 -13.78
CA ASN A 47 -15.11 -9.13 -14.69
C ASN A 47 -13.93 -10.08 -14.40
N ALA A 48 -14.06 -11.01 -13.45
CA ALA A 48 -12.95 -11.85 -12.98
C ALA A 48 -12.37 -12.73 -14.09
N GLY A 49 -13.17 -13.11 -15.08
CA GLY A 49 -12.72 -13.85 -16.27
C GLY A 49 -11.74 -13.07 -17.15
N ASN A 50 -11.88 -11.74 -17.22
CA ASN A 50 -10.96 -10.88 -17.98
C ASN A 50 -9.69 -10.52 -17.19
N TYR A 51 -9.74 -10.64 -15.86
CA TYR A 51 -8.58 -10.51 -14.97
C TYR A 51 -7.99 -11.86 -14.54
N ALA A 52 -8.42 -12.97 -15.15
CA ALA A 52 -7.98 -14.31 -14.79
C ALA A 52 -6.49 -14.45 -15.06
N LEU A 53 -5.69 -14.12 -14.05
CA LEU A 53 -4.26 -14.27 -14.09
C LEU A 53 -3.97 -15.77 -14.08
N SER A 54 -3.39 -16.30 -15.15
CA SER A 54 -3.00 -17.70 -15.17
C SER A 54 -2.04 -17.97 -14.01
N ARG A 55 -2.08 -19.19 -13.45
CA ARG A 55 -1.17 -19.58 -12.36
C ARG A 55 0.30 -19.26 -12.69
N ALA A 56 0.71 -19.48 -13.93
CA ALA A 56 2.06 -19.16 -14.40
C ALA A 56 2.35 -17.65 -14.30
N ARG A 57 1.44 -16.81 -14.80
CA ARG A 57 1.58 -15.35 -14.76
C ARG A 57 1.57 -14.80 -13.33
N TYR A 58 0.82 -15.44 -12.42
CA TYR A 58 0.80 -15.06 -11.01
C TYR A 58 2.14 -15.31 -10.33
N LEU A 59 2.72 -16.48 -10.56
CA LEU A 59 4.01 -16.85 -10.00
C LEU A 59 5.16 -15.98 -10.55
N GLU A 60 5.09 -15.58 -11.81
CA GLU A 60 6.02 -14.62 -12.42
C GLU A 60 5.93 -13.25 -11.75
N MET A 61 4.72 -12.68 -11.64
CA MET A 61 4.51 -11.39 -10.98
C MET A 61 5.02 -11.39 -9.52
N GLN A 62 4.80 -12.48 -8.78
CA GLN A 62 5.29 -12.60 -7.40
C GLN A 62 6.82 -12.63 -7.32
N ARG A 63 7.50 -13.24 -8.31
CA ARG A 63 8.96 -13.23 -8.39
C ARG A 63 9.48 -11.82 -8.65
N ASP A 64 8.87 -11.08 -9.58
CA ASP A 64 9.24 -9.69 -9.88
C ASP A 64 9.07 -8.78 -8.66
N ILE A 65 7.98 -8.95 -7.90
CA ILE A 65 7.74 -8.20 -6.66
C ILE A 65 8.79 -8.56 -5.60
N ALA A 66 9.12 -9.85 -5.46
CA ALA A 66 10.15 -10.29 -4.52
C ALA A 66 11.54 -9.75 -4.87
N GLU A 67 11.87 -9.67 -6.17
CA GLU A 67 13.13 -9.11 -6.65
C GLU A 67 13.22 -7.61 -6.42
N ARG A 68 12.14 -6.86 -6.69
CA ARG A 68 12.05 -5.42 -6.36
C ARG A 68 12.16 -5.13 -4.88
N ARG A 69 11.72 -6.06 -4.03
CA ARG A 69 11.81 -5.97 -2.58
C ARG A 69 13.13 -6.52 -2.03
N ARG A 70 13.99 -7.08 -2.88
CA ARG A 70 15.27 -7.62 -2.44
C ARG A 70 16.12 -6.45 -1.95
N PRO A 71 16.54 -6.44 -0.68
CA PRO A 71 17.43 -5.40 -0.20
C PRO A 71 18.73 -5.46 -1.02
N VAL A 72 19.21 -4.29 -1.44
CA VAL A 72 20.50 -4.18 -2.12
C VAL A 72 21.55 -4.78 -1.19
N PRO A 73 22.41 -5.71 -1.67
CA PRO A 73 23.47 -6.26 -0.84
C PRO A 73 24.41 -5.13 -0.45
N VAL A 74 24.31 -4.70 0.81
CA VAL A 74 25.27 -3.79 1.42
C VAL A 74 26.50 -4.57 1.86
N ASP A 75 27.68 -3.99 1.68
CA ASP A 75 28.91 -4.53 2.23
C ASP A 75 28.95 -4.38 3.78
N GLU A 76 30.00 -4.91 4.40
CA GLU A 76 30.23 -4.82 5.86
C GLU A 76 30.37 -3.38 6.39
N HIS A 77 30.44 -2.40 5.49
CA HIS A 77 30.51 -0.97 5.76
C HIS A 77 29.23 -0.21 5.38
N GLY A 78 28.16 -0.92 4.97
CA GLY A 78 26.85 -0.33 4.65
C GLY A 78 26.75 0.31 3.26
N CYS A 79 27.73 0.11 2.37
CA CYS A 79 27.72 0.64 1.02
C CYS A 79 27.06 -0.35 0.05
N ALA A 80 26.20 0.16 -0.85
CA ALA A 80 25.56 -0.66 -1.88
C ALA A 80 26.62 -1.23 -2.83
N ARG A 81 26.73 -2.56 -2.93
CA ARG A 81 27.67 -3.18 -3.88
C ARG A 81 27.22 -2.92 -5.31
N SER A 82 27.94 -2.05 -6.01
CA SER A 82 27.84 -1.89 -7.46
C SER A 82 28.25 -3.21 -8.11
N THR A 83 27.30 -3.93 -8.72
CA THR A 83 27.62 -5.04 -9.60
C THR A 83 28.11 -4.46 -10.92
N GLU A 84 29.40 -4.17 -11.02
CA GLU A 84 30.07 -3.99 -12.30
C GLU A 84 30.15 -5.35 -12.98
N THR A 85 29.36 -5.53 -14.04
CA THR A 85 29.46 -6.67 -14.96
C THR A 85 30.61 -6.41 -15.94
N SER A 86 31.66 -7.22 -15.86
CA SER A 86 32.67 -7.39 -16.91
C SER A 86 32.21 -8.36 -17.99
#